data_AF-A0A7C8YZD0-F1
#
_entry.id   AF-A0A7C8YZD0-F1
#
_cell.length_a   1.000
_cell.length_b   1.000
_cell.length_c   1.000
_cell.angle_alpha   90.00
_cell.angle_beta   90.00
_cell.angle_gamma   90.00
#
_symmetry.space_group_name_H-M   'P 1'
#
loop_
_entity.id
_entity.type
_entity.pdbx_description
1 polymer ?
#
loop_
_entity_poly.entity_id
_entity_poly.type
_entity_poly.pdbx_seq_one_letter_code
_entity_poly.pdbx_strand_id
1 'polypeptide(L)'
;RGTLSSERLPSLRMELVQFLLEESGGPKSQAAARLNSTGAYLNLHYLLELDTEATLDVLRIAFGDYGNFKPEISLPDSSNQANNNAKEDSSNENQDMMVQKTVGALVLILDLHISQSIRSAGSNDSSSQVWPSKKDIGHLIEFIASYVASGRANVSKSVLSQILEYLISDQCVLPNDPEEKSESKKRREKKVLAVLDAVPHNEWNPSYVLHLCEEVQFYQVCGLIHTIQHDYLAALDSYMKDVDEPVHAFSFIHSMLLQLSGTESAAFRSAVISRIPALVHLSRECTFYLVIDHFNKESRQILSELQPKPESLFLYLKTLVEVHLSGTLKFSCVRTGSIVDEPCGGRVKDRQNLLEDYLRRISEFPKVLRNCSVEITDDVVELYLELLCQYEPNSVLKFLETFENYRVDRCLQLCQEYGIVDAAAFLLERVGDVGSALLLTLSGINDKFIILGTAVERMVSG
;
A
#
# COMPACT_ATOMS: atom_id res chain seq x y z
N ARG A 1 15.78 42.64 -20.79
CA ARG A 1 14.97 41.85 -19.84
C ARG A 1 13.50 42.14 -20.16
N GLY A 2 12.82 41.21 -20.83
CA GLY A 2 11.39 41.37 -21.10
C GLY A 2 10.61 40.99 -19.85
N THR A 3 9.81 41.92 -19.32
CA THR A 3 8.85 41.63 -18.26
C THR A 3 7.57 41.10 -18.92
N LEU A 4 7.36 39.79 -18.87
CA LEU A 4 6.07 39.18 -19.20
C LEU A 4 5.08 39.55 -18.10
N SER A 5 3.90 40.07 -18.47
CA SER A 5 2.83 40.30 -17.51
C SER A 5 2.32 38.95 -16.99
N SER A 6 2.12 38.85 -15.66
CA SER A 6 1.60 37.63 -15.01
C SER A 6 0.29 37.15 -15.64
N GLU A 7 -0.55 38.09 -16.09
CA GLU A 7 -1.82 37.83 -16.76
C GLU A 7 -1.68 37.16 -18.15
N ARG A 8 -0.54 37.30 -18.83
CA ARG A 8 -0.32 36.71 -20.16
C ARG A 8 0.29 35.31 -20.09
N LEU A 9 0.79 34.91 -18.92
CA LEU A 9 1.49 33.64 -18.73
C LEU A 9 0.62 32.41 -19.08
N PRO A 10 -0.67 32.32 -18.68
CA PRO A 10 -1.51 31.18 -19.04
C PRO A 10 -1.77 31.08 -20.55
N SER A 11 -2.10 32.21 -21.20
CA SER A 11 -2.35 32.25 -22.65
C SER A 11 -1.10 31.89 -23.45
N LEU A 12 0.07 32.40 -23.04
CA LEU A 12 1.34 32.08 -23.70
C LEU A 12 1.71 30.60 -23.57
N ARG A 13 1.45 29.98 -22.41
CA ARG A 13 1.66 28.53 -22.23
C ARG A 13 0.82 27.73 -23.22
N MET A 14 -0.45 28.08 -23.40
CA MET A 14 -1.32 27.40 -24.37
C MET A 14 -0.85 27.60 -25.82
N GLU A 15 -0.47 28.83 -26.19
CA GLU A 15 0.06 29.14 -27.53
C GLU A 15 1.32 28.32 -27.85
N LEU A 16 2.23 28.18 -26.87
CA LEU A 16 3.46 27.40 -27.03
C LEU A 16 3.17 25.91 -27.17
N VAL A 17 2.29 25.33 -26.35
CA VAL A 17 1.89 23.92 -26.49
C VAL A 17 1.20 23.69 -27.83
N GLN A 18 0.36 24.63 -28.28
CA GLN A 18 -0.29 24.54 -29.59
C GLN A 18 0.72 24.54 -30.73
N PHE A 19 1.75 25.39 -30.66
CA PHE A 19 2.85 25.41 -31.64
C PHE A 19 3.64 24.09 -31.66
N LEU A 20 3.87 23.46 -30.50
CA LEU A 20 4.49 22.13 -30.44
C LEU A 20 3.63 21.04 -31.12
N LEU A 21 2.31 21.22 -31.07
CA LEU A 21 1.31 20.32 -31.65
C LEU A 21 0.88 20.71 -33.07
N GLU A 22 1.55 21.64 -33.75
CA GLU A 22 1.24 21.97 -35.14
C GLU A 22 1.70 20.84 -36.09
N GLU A 23 0.78 20.34 -36.93
CA GLU A 23 1.12 19.43 -38.02
C GLU A 23 1.88 20.20 -39.09
N SER A 24 3.14 19.81 -39.35
CA SER A 24 3.99 20.44 -40.37
C SER A 24 3.54 20.04 -41.78
N GLY A 25 2.47 20.65 -42.27
CA GLY A 25 2.02 20.55 -43.66
C GLY A 25 2.85 21.42 -44.62
N GLY A 26 4.12 21.07 -44.85
CA GLY A 26 4.96 21.67 -45.90
C GLY A 26 5.04 20.81 -47.18
N PRO A 27 5.19 21.40 -48.38
CA PRO A 27 5.06 20.66 -49.65
C PRO A 27 6.16 19.59 -49.81
N LYS A 28 5.71 18.40 -50.21
CA LYS A 28 6.50 17.19 -50.49
C LYS A 28 7.73 17.50 -51.35
N SER A 29 8.91 17.57 -50.73
CA SER A 29 10.19 17.48 -51.44
C SER A 29 10.83 16.12 -51.17
N GLN A 30 11.55 15.58 -52.16
CA GLN A 30 12.03 14.19 -52.24
C GLN A 30 12.99 13.75 -51.12
N ALA A 31 13.46 14.66 -50.25
CA ALA A 31 14.21 14.32 -49.04
C ALA A 31 13.30 13.82 -47.89
N ALA A 32 11.98 14.00 -48.00
CA ALA A 32 10.99 13.57 -47.02
C ALA A 32 10.73 12.05 -47.01
N ALA A 33 11.30 11.28 -47.94
CA ALA A 33 11.00 9.85 -48.07
C ALA A 33 11.39 8.99 -46.84
N ARG A 34 12.33 9.45 -46.00
CA ARG A 34 12.68 8.78 -44.73
C ARG A 34 11.87 9.28 -43.52
N LEU A 35 11.19 10.43 -43.66
CA LEU A 35 10.47 11.15 -42.59
C LEU A 35 8.94 11.20 -42.82
N ASN A 36 8.44 10.54 -43.88
CA ASN A 36 7.03 10.59 -44.29
C ASN A 36 6.05 9.97 -43.27
N SER A 37 6.55 9.33 -42.22
CA SER A 37 5.74 8.78 -41.13
C SER A 37 5.87 9.57 -39.81
N THR A 38 6.90 10.42 -39.68
CA THR A 38 7.12 11.41 -38.59
C THR A 38 6.43 12.75 -38.84
N GLY A 39 5.70 12.90 -39.95
CA GLY A 39 5.21 14.20 -40.45
C GLY A 39 4.16 14.92 -39.58
N ALA A 40 3.62 14.26 -38.55
CA ALA A 40 2.76 14.88 -37.56
C ALA A 40 3.60 15.20 -36.31
N TYR A 41 3.66 16.48 -35.92
CA TYR A 41 4.32 16.98 -34.69
C TYR A 41 5.87 17.02 -34.68
N LEU A 42 6.50 17.48 -35.77
CA LEU A 42 7.96 17.65 -35.85
C LEU A 42 8.53 18.54 -34.73
N ASN A 43 7.82 19.58 -34.32
CA ASN A 43 8.28 20.51 -33.29
C ASN A 43 8.44 19.81 -31.93
N LEU A 44 7.48 18.96 -31.57
CA LEU A 44 7.56 18.14 -30.36
C LEU A 44 8.64 17.05 -30.48
N HIS A 45 8.74 16.41 -31.65
CA HIS A 45 9.74 15.38 -31.90
C HIS A 45 11.18 15.88 -31.69
N TYR A 46 11.54 17.04 -32.24
CA TYR A 46 12.91 17.56 -32.10
C TYR A 46 13.27 17.91 -30.65
N LEU A 47 12.30 18.34 -29.83
CA LEU A 47 12.54 18.59 -28.41
C LEU A 47 12.74 17.29 -27.64
N LEU A 48 11.92 16.29 -27.92
CA LEU A 48 12.05 14.96 -27.30
C LEU A 48 13.36 14.27 -27.71
N GLU A 49 13.80 14.41 -28.95
CA GLU A 49 15.09 13.89 -29.43
C GLU A 49 16.28 14.58 -28.73
N LEU A 50 16.14 15.85 -28.38
CA LEU A 50 17.17 16.60 -27.66
C LEU A 50 17.27 16.17 -26.20
N ASP A 51 16.15 16.17 -25.48
CA ASP A 51 16.05 15.75 -24.08
C ASP A 51 14.59 15.39 -23.75
N THR A 52 14.31 14.09 -23.62
CA THR A 52 12.95 13.61 -23.33
C THR A 52 12.48 14.02 -21.94
N GLU A 53 13.33 13.89 -20.93
CA GLU A 53 12.97 14.13 -19.54
C GLU A 53 12.67 15.61 -19.32
N ALA A 54 13.57 16.49 -19.75
CA ALA A 54 13.38 17.93 -19.62
C ALA A 54 12.15 18.42 -20.42
N THR A 55 11.90 17.86 -21.61
CA THR A 55 10.74 18.23 -22.43
C THR A 55 9.43 17.81 -21.76
N LEU A 56 9.36 16.60 -21.21
CA LEU A 56 8.19 16.12 -20.49
C LEU A 56 7.95 16.89 -19.20
N ASP A 57 8.99 17.26 -18.46
CA ASP A 57 8.87 18.10 -17.26
C ASP A 57 8.33 19.50 -17.58
N VAL A 58 8.79 20.11 -18.68
CA VAL A 58 8.23 21.40 -19.16
C VAL A 58 6.75 21.26 -19.50
N LEU A 59 6.33 20.15 -20.12
CA LEU A 59 4.92 19.88 -20.39
C LEU A 59 4.11 19.69 -19.10
N ARG A 60 4.63 18.97 -18.09
CA ARG A 60 3.98 18.83 -16.77
C ARG A 60 3.71 20.19 -16.12
N ILE A 61 4.72 21.06 -16.12
CA ILE A 61 4.61 22.43 -15.57
C ILE A 61 3.60 23.25 -16.40
N ALA A 62 3.56 23.07 -17.71
CA ALA A 62 2.61 23.76 -18.58
C ALA A 62 1.15 23.39 -18.27
N PHE A 63 0.89 22.13 -17.89
CA PHE A 63 -0.44 21.62 -17.55
C PHE A 63 -0.89 21.85 -16.10
N GLY A 64 -0.06 22.50 -15.28
CA GLY A 64 -0.40 22.90 -13.92
C GLY A 64 -0.13 21.84 -12.84
N ASP A 65 0.62 20.78 -13.16
CA ASP A 65 0.98 19.73 -12.20
C ASP A 65 2.19 20.17 -11.36
N TYR A 66 1.97 21.06 -10.38
CA TYR A 66 3.02 21.59 -9.50
C TYR A 66 3.51 20.59 -8.43
N GLY A 67 3.08 19.33 -8.48
CA GLY A 67 3.26 18.36 -7.39
C GLY A 67 4.66 17.78 -7.20
N ASN A 68 5.59 17.90 -8.17
CA ASN A 68 6.80 17.07 -8.15
C ASN A 68 8.17 17.76 -8.10
N PHE A 69 8.29 19.08 -7.97
CA PHE A 69 9.61 19.69 -7.76
C PHE A 69 9.57 20.89 -6.80
N LYS A 70 10.36 20.80 -5.72
CA LYS A 70 11.05 21.96 -5.14
C LYS A 70 12.33 22.17 -5.94
N PRO A 71 12.44 23.19 -6.81
CA PRO A 71 13.73 23.71 -7.18
C PRO A 71 14.25 24.53 -6.00
N GLU A 72 15.51 24.35 -5.62
CA GLU A 72 16.24 25.21 -4.69
C GLU A 72 16.41 26.62 -5.28
N ILE A 73 15.34 27.40 -5.39
CA ILE A 73 15.40 28.86 -5.53
C ILE A 73 14.25 29.43 -4.70
N SER A 74 14.54 29.68 -3.42
CA SER A 74 13.69 30.46 -2.54
C SER A 74 13.56 31.89 -3.08
N LEU A 75 12.35 32.29 -3.46
CA LEU A 75 11.94 33.70 -3.51
C LEU A 75 10.61 33.87 -2.75
N PRO A 76 10.44 34.99 -2.03
CA PRO A 76 9.57 35.06 -0.86
C PRO A 76 8.10 35.24 -1.21
N ASP A 77 7.28 34.78 -0.26
CA ASP A 77 5.84 34.94 -0.16
C ASP A 77 5.35 36.35 -0.55
N SER A 78 4.33 36.40 -1.39
CA SER A 78 3.33 37.47 -1.31
C SER A 78 1.94 36.86 -1.37
N SER A 79 1.34 36.74 -0.18
CA SER A 79 -0.08 36.54 0.05
C SER A 79 -0.93 37.45 -0.84
N ASN A 80 -1.93 36.87 -1.49
CA ASN A 80 -3.28 37.44 -1.58
C ASN A 80 -4.26 36.37 -2.10
N GLN A 81 -4.97 35.74 -1.15
CA GLN A 81 -6.23 35.05 -1.44
C GLN A 81 -7.25 36.09 -1.93
N ALA A 82 -7.84 35.84 -3.09
CA ALA A 82 -9.10 36.45 -3.48
C ALA A 82 -9.92 35.43 -4.31
N ASN A 83 -11.01 34.99 -3.69
CA ASN A 83 -12.13 34.21 -4.25
C ASN A 83 -12.37 34.43 -5.75
N ASN A 84 -12.44 33.35 -6.54
CA ASN A 84 -13.04 33.33 -7.88
C ASN A 84 -13.55 31.93 -8.27
N ASN A 85 -14.52 31.37 -7.52
CA ASN A 85 -15.11 30.04 -7.78
C ASN A 85 -16.14 30.02 -8.92
N ALA A 86 -15.90 30.69 -10.06
CA ALA A 86 -16.85 30.68 -11.18
C ALA A 86 -16.22 30.72 -12.59
N LYS A 87 -14.88 30.68 -12.70
CA LYS A 87 -14.15 30.66 -13.99
C LYS A 87 -13.27 29.41 -14.21
N GLU A 88 -13.15 28.53 -13.21
CA GLU A 88 -12.24 27.39 -13.26
C GLU A 88 -12.72 26.27 -14.22
N ASP A 89 -14.03 26.04 -14.35
CA ASP A 89 -14.53 24.91 -15.15
C ASP A 89 -14.22 25.04 -16.66
N SER A 90 -14.42 26.22 -17.26
CA SER A 90 -14.12 26.46 -18.69
C SER A 90 -12.62 26.52 -19.02
N SER A 91 -11.80 26.82 -18.01
CA SER A 91 -10.35 26.85 -18.11
C SER A 91 -9.79 25.42 -18.15
N ASN A 92 -10.31 24.55 -17.28
CA ASN A 92 -9.86 23.17 -17.15
C ASN A 92 -10.22 22.33 -18.39
N GLU A 93 -11.43 22.49 -18.97
CA GLU A 93 -11.81 21.76 -20.19
C GLU A 93 -10.88 22.05 -21.38
N ASN A 94 -10.45 23.31 -21.54
CA ASN A 94 -9.52 23.69 -22.60
C ASN A 94 -8.11 23.13 -22.36
N GLN A 95 -7.68 23.06 -21.10
CA GLN A 95 -6.42 22.42 -20.74
C GLN A 95 -6.47 20.90 -20.93
N ASP A 96 -7.55 20.25 -20.57
CA ASP A 96 -7.73 18.79 -20.74
C ASP A 96 -7.80 18.40 -22.21
N MET A 97 -8.43 19.22 -23.06
CA MET A 97 -8.38 19.07 -24.52
C MET A 97 -6.94 19.16 -25.06
N MET A 98 -6.12 20.05 -24.49
CA MET A 98 -4.71 20.20 -24.89
C MET A 98 -3.85 19.03 -24.37
N VAL A 99 -4.10 18.55 -23.16
CA VAL A 99 -3.48 17.34 -22.60
C VAL A 99 -3.81 16.14 -23.50
N GLN A 100 -5.08 15.95 -23.87
CA GLN A 100 -5.50 14.87 -24.77
C GLN A 100 -4.79 14.92 -26.12
N LYS A 101 -4.65 16.11 -26.73
CA LYS A 101 -3.91 16.28 -28.00
C LYS A 101 -2.42 15.98 -27.83
N THR A 102 -1.82 16.38 -26.71
CA THR A 102 -0.41 16.12 -26.41
C THR A 102 -0.17 14.64 -26.20
N VAL A 103 -0.99 13.96 -25.40
CA VAL A 103 -0.94 12.51 -25.20
C VAL A 103 -1.14 11.79 -26.54
N GLY A 104 -2.11 12.21 -27.36
CA GLY A 104 -2.31 11.66 -28.70
C GLY A 104 -1.08 11.77 -29.61
N ALA A 105 -0.39 12.92 -29.58
CA ALA A 105 0.86 13.13 -30.32
C ALA A 105 1.98 12.21 -29.83
N LEU A 106 2.15 12.09 -28.50
CA LEU A 106 3.16 11.20 -27.91
C LEU A 106 2.89 9.72 -28.23
N VAL A 107 1.62 9.30 -28.21
CA VAL A 107 1.21 7.94 -28.61
C VAL A 107 1.58 7.64 -30.06
N LEU A 108 1.33 8.58 -30.98
CA LEU A 108 1.70 8.41 -32.38
C LEU A 108 3.23 8.31 -32.56
N ILE A 109 3.98 9.09 -31.79
CA ILE A 109 5.45 9.02 -31.78
C ILE A 109 5.90 7.64 -31.24
N LEU A 110 5.29 7.12 -30.18
CA LEU A 110 5.60 5.79 -29.64
C LEU A 110 5.30 4.66 -30.64
N ASP A 111 4.09 4.63 -31.21
CA ASP A 111 3.66 3.60 -32.18
C ASP A 111 4.57 3.57 -33.42
N LEU A 112 5.02 4.75 -33.85
CA LEU A 112 5.91 4.89 -34.99
C LEU A 112 7.28 4.23 -34.75
N HIS A 113 7.86 4.41 -33.56
CA HIS A 113 9.18 3.89 -33.22
C HIS A 113 9.15 2.40 -32.88
N ILE A 114 8.08 1.90 -32.24
CA ILE A 114 7.86 0.46 -32.05
C ILE A 114 7.81 -0.26 -33.40
N SER A 115 7.10 0.31 -34.36
CA SER A 115 6.95 -0.24 -35.72
C SER A 115 8.26 -0.25 -36.54
N GLN A 116 9.22 0.62 -36.21
CA GLN A 116 10.54 0.68 -36.85
C GLN A 116 11.54 -0.27 -36.18
N SER A 117 11.50 -0.40 -34.85
CA SER A 117 12.29 -1.35 -34.06
C SER A 117 12.04 -2.81 -34.46
N ILE A 118 10.76 -3.20 -34.64
CA ILE A 118 10.40 -4.54 -35.12
C ILE A 118 10.95 -4.83 -36.53
N ARG A 119 11.09 -3.79 -37.37
CA ARG A 119 11.64 -3.91 -38.73
C ARG A 119 13.17 -3.95 -38.77
N SER A 120 13.87 -3.42 -37.76
CA SER A 120 15.34 -3.39 -37.72
C SER A 120 15.98 -4.53 -36.93
N ALA A 121 15.19 -5.31 -36.15
CA ALA A 121 15.65 -6.47 -35.40
C ALA A 121 16.25 -7.63 -36.25
N GLY A 122 16.23 -7.52 -37.58
CA GLY A 122 16.94 -8.41 -38.52
C GLY A 122 18.38 -8.00 -38.85
N SER A 123 18.87 -6.86 -38.35
CA SER A 123 20.20 -6.33 -38.66
C SER A 123 20.98 -6.08 -37.38
N ASN A 124 21.80 -7.06 -36.98
CA ASN A 124 22.81 -6.90 -35.95
C ASN A 124 23.85 -5.88 -36.42
N ASP A 125 23.71 -4.62 -36.04
CA ASP A 125 24.85 -3.71 -36.06
C ASP A 125 24.84 -2.76 -34.86
N SER A 126 26.03 -2.65 -34.28
CA SER A 126 26.34 -2.11 -32.97
C SER A 126 26.30 -0.58 -32.89
N SER A 127 25.86 -0.10 -31.72
CA SER A 127 26.34 1.12 -31.04
C SER A 127 26.19 2.48 -31.74
N SER A 128 25.02 2.78 -32.30
CA SER A 128 24.53 4.17 -32.35
C SER A 128 23.35 4.29 -31.40
N GLN A 129 23.46 5.17 -30.42
CA GLN A 129 22.40 5.48 -29.44
C GLN A 129 21.32 6.29 -30.18
N VAL A 130 20.57 5.61 -31.05
CA VAL A 130 19.51 6.22 -31.86
C VAL A 130 18.31 6.41 -30.95
N TRP A 131 17.89 7.66 -30.80
CA TRP A 131 16.67 8.00 -30.08
C TRP A 131 15.45 7.35 -30.77
N PRO A 132 14.47 6.83 -30.01
CA PRO A 132 14.38 6.80 -28.55
C PRO A 132 15.09 5.59 -27.93
N SER A 133 15.83 5.81 -26.84
CA SER A 133 16.40 4.75 -26.02
C SER A 133 15.32 4.06 -25.17
N LYS A 134 15.65 2.91 -24.54
CA LYS A 134 14.73 2.24 -23.60
C LYS A 134 14.29 3.16 -22.45
N LYS A 135 15.14 4.09 -22.01
CA LYS A 135 14.80 5.07 -20.96
C LYS A 135 13.82 6.13 -21.46
N ASP A 136 14.03 6.60 -22.70
CA ASP A 136 13.16 7.58 -23.35
C ASP A 136 11.74 7.04 -23.54
N ILE A 137 11.62 5.79 -24.02
CA ILE A 137 10.33 5.08 -24.11
C ILE A 137 9.68 4.98 -22.73
N GLY A 138 10.47 4.73 -21.69
CA GLY A 138 10.00 4.66 -20.33
C GLY A 138 9.43 5.97 -19.79
N HIS A 139 10.14 7.08 -19.98
CA HIS A 139 9.67 8.40 -19.58
C HIS A 139 8.38 8.80 -20.32
N LEU A 140 8.29 8.48 -21.61
CA LEU A 140 7.10 8.72 -22.41
C LEU A 140 5.89 7.91 -21.90
N ILE A 141 6.07 6.61 -21.62
CA ILE A 141 5.00 5.76 -21.10
C ILE A 141 4.58 6.23 -19.71
N GLU A 142 5.51 6.58 -18.83
CA GLU A 142 5.21 7.06 -17.48
C GLU A 142 4.42 8.38 -17.51
N PHE A 143 4.79 9.30 -18.40
CA PHE A 143 4.07 10.54 -18.61
C PHE A 143 2.65 10.29 -19.15
N ILE A 144 2.48 9.41 -20.13
CA ILE A 144 1.15 9.07 -20.65
C ILE A 144 0.31 8.42 -19.54
N ALA A 145 0.89 7.49 -18.78
CA ALA A 145 0.22 6.80 -17.69
C ALA A 145 -0.29 7.76 -16.61
N SER A 146 0.46 8.81 -16.24
CA SER A 146 0.01 9.80 -15.24
C SER A 146 -1.20 10.61 -15.72
N TYR A 147 -1.26 10.96 -17.01
CA TYR A 147 -2.43 11.68 -17.56
C TYR A 147 -3.64 10.79 -17.79
N VAL A 148 -3.42 9.51 -18.07
CA VAL A 148 -4.51 8.52 -18.11
C VAL A 148 -5.05 8.26 -16.71
N ALA A 149 -4.18 8.08 -15.71
CA ALA A 149 -4.55 7.87 -14.31
C ALA A 149 -5.29 9.07 -13.69
N SER A 150 -4.98 10.29 -14.12
CA SER A 150 -5.71 11.50 -13.72
C SER A 150 -7.01 11.71 -14.50
N GLY A 151 -7.42 10.78 -15.38
CA GLY A 151 -8.66 10.90 -16.15
C GLY A 151 -8.66 12.05 -17.17
N ARG A 152 -7.53 12.73 -17.35
CA ARG A 152 -7.36 13.88 -18.27
C ARG A 152 -7.08 13.45 -19.70
N ALA A 153 -6.70 12.18 -19.91
CA ALA A 153 -6.49 11.62 -21.22
C ALA A 153 -7.07 10.20 -21.39
N ASN A 154 -7.58 9.92 -22.59
CA ASN A 154 -8.01 8.58 -23.00
C ASN A 154 -7.09 8.02 -24.09
N VAL A 155 -6.81 6.71 -24.02
CA VAL A 155 -5.88 5.99 -24.91
C VAL A 155 -6.57 4.79 -25.57
N SER A 156 -6.02 4.31 -26.68
CA SER A 156 -6.52 3.11 -27.34
C SER A 156 -6.17 1.84 -26.54
N LYS A 157 -6.91 0.74 -26.76
CA LYS A 157 -6.69 -0.54 -26.05
C LYS A 157 -5.27 -1.11 -26.26
N SER A 158 -4.69 -0.91 -27.45
CA SER A 158 -3.34 -1.38 -27.75
C SER A 158 -2.28 -0.61 -26.96
N VAL A 159 -2.43 0.70 -26.86
CA VAL A 159 -1.53 1.57 -26.11
C VAL A 159 -1.68 1.33 -24.61
N LEU A 160 -2.91 1.14 -24.13
CA LEU A 160 -3.15 0.76 -22.73
C LEU A 160 -2.45 -0.55 -22.37
N SER A 161 -2.53 -1.56 -23.25
CA SER A 161 -1.85 -2.85 -23.04
C SER A 161 -0.33 -2.67 -22.97
N GLN A 162 0.25 -1.82 -23.82
CA GLN A 162 1.68 -1.49 -23.79
C GLN A 162 2.08 -0.74 -22.51
N ILE A 163 1.26 0.21 -22.05
CA ILE A 163 1.48 0.94 -20.79
C ILE A 163 1.50 -0.06 -19.62
N LEU A 164 0.51 -0.94 -19.55
CA LEU A 164 0.42 -1.94 -18.49
C LEU A 164 1.59 -2.93 -18.53
N GLU A 165 1.93 -3.46 -19.72
CA GLU A 165 3.09 -4.34 -19.88
C GLU A 165 4.39 -3.66 -19.45
N TYR A 166 4.57 -2.37 -19.75
CA TYR A 166 5.74 -1.62 -19.34
C TYR A 166 5.79 -1.38 -17.82
N LEU A 167 4.68 -0.96 -17.21
CA LEU A 167 4.62 -0.69 -15.77
C LEU A 167 4.80 -1.98 -14.94
N ILE A 168 4.29 -3.10 -15.44
CA ILE A 168 4.42 -4.41 -14.80
C ILE A 168 5.82 -5.01 -15.03
N SER A 169 6.41 -4.80 -16.21
CA SER A 169 7.74 -5.32 -16.55
C SER A 169 8.86 -4.78 -15.64
N ASP A 170 9.81 -5.65 -15.31
CA ASP A 170 10.99 -5.37 -14.48
C ASP A 170 12.11 -4.66 -15.27
N GLN A 171 11.78 -3.59 -16.01
CA GLN A 171 12.72 -2.96 -16.95
C GLN A 171 13.31 -1.63 -16.48
N CYS A 172 12.91 -1.11 -15.31
CA CYS A 172 13.50 0.10 -14.74
C CYS A 172 14.59 -0.28 -13.72
N VAL A 173 15.85 -0.02 -14.11
CA VAL A 173 17.07 0.06 -13.28
C VAL A 173 16.92 -0.56 -11.90
N LEU A 174 17.28 -1.84 -11.79
CA LEU A 174 17.41 -2.53 -10.51
C LEU A 174 18.34 -1.70 -9.60
N PRO A 175 17.83 -1.11 -8.51
CA PRO A 175 18.70 -0.65 -7.45
C PRO A 175 19.37 -1.88 -6.85
N ASN A 176 20.64 -1.81 -6.47
CA ASN A 176 21.33 -2.96 -5.90
C ASN A 176 20.80 -3.31 -4.48
N ASP A 177 20.04 -2.40 -3.87
CA ASP A 177 19.49 -2.52 -2.51
C ASP A 177 18.10 -3.22 -2.51
N PRO A 178 17.88 -4.25 -1.68
CA PRO A 178 16.57 -4.88 -1.51
C PRO A 178 15.45 -3.95 -1.01
N GLU A 179 15.74 -2.91 -0.20
CA GLU A 179 14.70 -1.99 0.29
C GLU A 179 14.18 -1.07 -0.82
N GLU A 180 15.08 -0.53 -1.65
CA GLU A 180 14.73 0.29 -2.81
C GLU A 180 13.96 -0.52 -3.88
N LYS A 181 14.23 -1.82 -4.00
CA LYS A 181 13.46 -2.73 -4.87
C LYS A 181 12.01 -2.88 -4.39
N SER A 182 11.79 -3.04 -3.09
CA SER A 182 10.42 -3.13 -2.54
C SER A 182 9.66 -1.82 -2.76
N GLU A 183 10.28 -0.68 -2.47
CA GLU A 183 9.66 0.64 -2.67
C GLU A 183 9.36 0.94 -4.14
N SER A 184 10.28 0.64 -5.06
CA SER A 184 10.04 0.79 -6.50
C SER A 184 8.90 -0.11 -7.00
N LYS A 185 8.81 -1.35 -6.50
CA LYS A 185 7.69 -2.25 -6.77
C LYS A 185 6.36 -1.66 -6.30
N LYS A 186 6.28 -1.15 -5.06
CA LYS A 186 5.08 -0.48 -4.51
C LYS A 186 4.65 0.73 -5.32
N ARG A 187 5.61 1.57 -5.73
CA ARG A 187 5.33 2.73 -6.61
C ARG A 187 4.74 2.31 -7.95
N ARG A 188 5.27 1.24 -8.57
CA ARG A 188 4.74 0.70 -9.83
C ARG A 188 3.33 0.16 -9.66
N GLU A 189 3.09 -0.59 -8.60
CA GLU A 189 1.76 -1.12 -8.28
C GLU A 189 0.73 0.00 -8.10
N LYS A 190 1.06 1.06 -7.36
CA LYS A 190 0.20 2.23 -7.18
C LYS A 190 -0.13 2.95 -8.50
N LYS A 191 0.84 3.06 -9.42
CA LYS A 191 0.61 3.62 -10.75
C LYS A 191 -0.34 2.75 -11.59
N VAL A 192 -0.16 1.43 -11.58
CA VAL A 192 -1.05 0.49 -12.28
C VAL A 192 -2.47 0.59 -11.72
N LEU A 193 -2.62 0.64 -10.39
CA LEU A 193 -3.92 0.85 -9.76
C LEU A 193 -4.59 2.14 -10.22
N ALA A 194 -3.87 3.26 -10.21
CA ALA A 194 -4.41 4.56 -10.62
C ALA A 194 -4.87 4.55 -12.10
N VAL A 195 -4.13 3.88 -12.98
CA VAL A 195 -4.53 3.69 -14.39
C VAL A 195 -5.80 2.84 -14.50
N LEU A 196 -5.87 1.72 -13.79
CA LEU A 196 -7.05 0.82 -13.85
C LEU A 196 -8.31 1.43 -13.23
N ASP A 197 -8.17 2.28 -12.21
CA ASP A 197 -9.29 3.01 -11.59
C ASP A 197 -9.84 4.11 -12.52
N ALA A 198 -8.98 4.74 -13.33
CA ALA A 198 -9.38 5.78 -14.28
C ALA A 198 -10.03 5.23 -15.57
N VAL A 199 -9.58 4.06 -16.03
CA VAL A 199 -9.99 3.47 -17.31
C VAL A 199 -11.19 2.53 -17.13
N PRO A 200 -12.26 2.63 -17.96
CA PRO A 200 -13.40 1.73 -17.89
C PRO A 200 -13.01 0.25 -18.04
N HIS A 201 -13.64 -0.63 -17.26
CA HIS A 201 -13.35 -2.08 -17.25
C HIS A 201 -13.51 -2.78 -18.61
N ASN A 202 -14.24 -2.19 -19.56
CA ASN A 202 -14.46 -2.73 -20.90
C ASN A 202 -13.27 -2.52 -21.85
N GLU A 203 -12.28 -1.73 -21.45
CA GLU A 203 -11.17 -1.31 -22.31
C GLU A 203 -9.92 -2.18 -22.17
N TRP A 204 -9.82 -2.97 -21.10
CA TRP A 204 -8.72 -3.91 -20.85
C TRP A 204 -9.24 -5.34 -20.61
N ASN A 205 -8.35 -6.33 -20.68
CA ASN A 205 -8.70 -7.73 -20.45
C ASN A 205 -8.33 -8.14 -19.00
N PRO A 206 -9.31 -8.39 -18.13
CA PRO A 206 -9.06 -8.73 -16.73
C PRO A 206 -8.19 -9.97 -16.53
N SER A 207 -8.40 -11.02 -17.30
CA SER A 207 -7.66 -12.28 -17.16
C SER A 207 -6.19 -12.14 -17.59
N TYR A 208 -5.93 -11.35 -18.63
CA TYR A 208 -4.56 -11.09 -19.09
C TYR A 208 -3.77 -10.25 -18.08
N VAL A 209 -4.37 -9.15 -17.60
CA VAL A 209 -3.72 -8.27 -16.63
C VAL A 209 -3.51 -8.99 -15.30
N LEU A 210 -4.46 -9.82 -14.86
CA LEU A 210 -4.32 -10.63 -13.66
C LEU A 210 -3.10 -11.53 -13.72
N HIS A 211 -2.91 -12.28 -14.81
CA HIS A 211 -1.74 -13.15 -14.96
C HIS A 211 -0.42 -12.39 -14.87
N LEU A 212 -0.33 -11.23 -15.55
CA LEU A 212 0.86 -10.38 -15.49
C LEU A 212 1.13 -9.85 -14.06
N CYS A 213 0.08 -9.48 -13.34
CA CYS A 213 0.18 -8.99 -11.97
C CYS A 213 0.50 -10.08 -10.95
N GLU A 214 0.06 -11.32 -11.16
CA GLU A 214 0.39 -12.47 -10.30
C GLU A 214 1.87 -12.84 -10.40
N GLU A 215 2.44 -12.81 -11.61
CA GLU A 215 3.88 -13.07 -11.83
C GLU A 215 4.77 -12.06 -11.09
N VAL A 216 4.37 -10.78 -11.11
CA VAL A 216 5.12 -9.69 -10.47
C VAL A 216 4.68 -9.49 -9.02
N GLN A 217 3.69 -10.24 -8.53
CA GLN A 217 3.15 -10.17 -7.17
C GLN A 217 2.63 -8.77 -6.81
N PHE A 218 1.82 -8.17 -7.69
CA PHE A 218 1.05 -6.95 -7.42
C PHE A 218 -0.29 -7.31 -6.79
N TYR A 219 -0.28 -7.56 -5.48
CA TYR A 219 -1.41 -8.13 -4.74
C TYR A 219 -2.64 -7.22 -4.66
N GLN A 220 -2.46 -5.90 -4.56
CA GLN A 220 -3.57 -4.96 -4.52
C GLN A 220 -4.26 -4.86 -5.89
N VAL A 221 -3.49 -4.94 -6.99
CA VAL A 221 -4.05 -4.99 -8.35
C VAL A 221 -4.84 -6.28 -8.56
N CYS A 222 -4.28 -7.42 -8.14
CA CYS A 222 -4.98 -8.71 -8.21
C CYS A 222 -6.29 -8.68 -7.39
N GLY A 223 -6.25 -8.11 -6.18
CA GLY A 223 -7.44 -7.93 -5.34
C GLY A 223 -8.52 -7.07 -6.01
N LEU A 224 -8.12 -5.99 -6.68
CA LEU A 224 -9.04 -5.12 -7.43
C LEU A 224 -9.70 -5.88 -8.60
N ILE A 225 -8.91 -6.61 -9.40
CA ILE A 225 -9.41 -7.36 -10.56
C ILE A 225 -10.44 -8.41 -10.11
N HIS A 226 -10.14 -9.18 -9.06
CA HIS A 226 -11.08 -10.15 -8.51
C HIS A 226 -12.35 -9.49 -7.95
N THR A 227 -12.24 -8.31 -7.35
CA THR A 227 -13.40 -7.53 -6.88
C THR A 227 -14.33 -7.15 -8.03
N ILE A 228 -13.76 -6.68 -9.15
CA ILE A 228 -14.50 -6.34 -10.38
C ILE A 228 -15.17 -7.59 -10.98
N GLN A 229 -14.52 -8.75 -10.88
CA GLN A 229 -15.07 -10.04 -11.31
C GLN A 229 -16.11 -10.64 -10.36
N HIS A 230 -16.41 -9.98 -9.24
CA HIS A 230 -17.28 -10.47 -8.17
C HIS A 230 -16.79 -11.75 -7.47
N ASP A 231 -15.50 -12.08 -7.57
CA ASP A 231 -14.87 -13.13 -6.77
C ASP A 231 -14.26 -12.52 -5.50
N TYR A 232 -15.12 -12.30 -4.50
CA TYR A 232 -14.72 -11.65 -3.25
C TYR A 232 -13.76 -12.50 -2.41
N LEU A 233 -13.76 -13.82 -2.58
CA LEU A 233 -12.88 -14.72 -1.83
C LEU A 233 -11.46 -14.68 -2.40
N ALA A 234 -11.31 -14.77 -3.72
CA ALA A 234 -10.02 -14.61 -4.37
C ALA A 234 -9.46 -13.18 -4.18
N ALA A 235 -10.34 -12.17 -4.16
CA ALA A 235 -9.96 -10.79 -3.84
C ALA A 235 -9.38 -10.68 -2.42
N LEU A 236 -10.06 -11.25 -1.42
CA LEU A 236 -9.59 -11.28 -0.04
C LEU A 236 -8.24 -12.00 0.07
N ASP A 237 -8.11 -13.18 -0.54
CA ASP A 237 -6.87 -13.97 -0.53
C ASP A 237 -5.71 -13.23 -1.22
N SER A 238 -6.01 -12.37 -2.20
CA SER A 238 -5.01 -11.51 -2.84
C SER A 238 -4.55 -10.40 -1.90
N TYR A 239 -5.48 -9.64 -1.32
CA TYR A 239 -5.13 -8.56 -0.40
C TYR A 239 -4.40 -9.05 0.86
N MET A 240 -4.73 -10.25 1.37
CA MET A 240 -4.05 -10.83 2.54
C MET A 240 -2.58 -11.19 2.30
N LYS A 241 -2.14 -11.31 1.04
CA LYS A 241 -0.73 -11.54 0.70
C LYS A 241 0.11 -10.28 0.77
N ASP A 242 -0.52 -9.10 0.81
CA ASP A 242 0.17 -7.82 0.98
C ASP A 242 0.49 -7.58 2.46
N VAL A 243 1.67 -8.05 2.87
CA VAL A 243 2.19 -7.88 4.24
C VAL A 243 2.63 -6.44 4.51
N ASP A 244 2.95 -5.68 3.47
CA ASP A 244 3.46 -4.32 3.56
C ASP A 244 2.37 -3.29 3.86
N GLU A 245 1.21 -3.40 3.19
CA GLU A 245 0.08 -2.48 3.38
C GLU A 245 -1.21 -3.25 3.77
N PRO A 246 -1.24 -3.88 4.97
CA PRO A 246 -2.33 -4.76 5.39
C PRO A 246 -3.68 -4.05 5.51
N VAL A 247 -3.68 -2.71 5.65
CA VAL A 247 -4.89 -1.88 5.77
C VAL A 247 -5.85 -2.11 4.60
N HIS A 248 -5.34 -2.38 3.39
CA HIS A 248 -6.17 -2.62 2.22
C HIS A 248 -7.04 -3.88 2.36
N ALA A 249 -6.50 -4.96 2.93
CA ALA A 249 -7.27 -6.17 3.21
C ALA A 249 -8.41 -5.89 4.18
N PHE A 250 -8.15 -5.16 5.27
CA PHE A 250 -9.18 -4.86 6.27
C PHE A 250 -10.22 -3.85 5.77
N SER A 251 -9.81 -2.83 5.01
CA SER A 251 -10.72 -1.89 4.35
C SER A 251 -11.65 -2.63 3.36
N PHE A 252 -11.10 -3.57 2.58
CA PHE A 252 -11.89 -4.42 1.68
C PHE A 252 -12.91 -5.26 2.44
N ILE A 253 -12.48 -5.98 3.50
CA ILE A 253 -13.40 -6.78 4.32
C ILE A 253 -14.52 -5.90 4.89
N HIS A 254 -14.18 -4.73 5.45
CA HIS A 254 -15.14 -3.81 6.02
C HIS A 254 -16.18 -3.36 4.99
N SER A 255 -15.73 -2.97 3.80
CA SER A 255 -16.59 -2.56 2.68
C SER A 255 -17.55 -3.69 2.29
N MET A 256 -17.02 -4.90 2.06
CA MET A 256 -17.82 -6.04 1.62
C MET A 256 -18.86 -6.46 2.67
N LEU A 257 -18.51 -6.40 3.96
CA LEU A 257 -19.46 -6.69 5.05
C LEU A 257 -20.62 -5.69 5.13
N LEU A 258 -20.41 -4.44 4.68
CA LEU A 258 -21.46 -3.43 4.60
C LEU A 258 -22.29 -3.52 3.31
N GLN A 259 -21.67 -3.91 2.19
CA GLN A 259 -22.31 -3.93 0.87
C GLN A 259 -23.09 -5.23 0.60
N LEU A 260 -22.57 -6.38 1.04
CA LEU A 260 -23.17 -7.68 0.76
C LEU A 260 -24.39 -7.93 1.67
N SER A 261 -25.44 -8.51 1.10
CA SER A 261 -26.65 -8.89 1.83
C SER A 261 -27.06 -10.33 1.56
N GLY A 262 -27.87 -10.91 2.46
CA GLY A 262 -28.41 -12.26 2.29
C GLY A 262 -27.36 -13.37 2.39
N THR A 263 -27.44 -14.35 1.48
CA THR A 263 -26.63 -15.58 1.50
C THR A 263 -25.16 -15.35 1.20
N GLU A 264 -24.85 -14.41 0.29
CA GLU A 264 -23.47 -14.05 -0.06
C GLU A 264 -22.75 -13.42 1.13
N SER A 265 -23.43 -12.58 1.90
CA SER A 265 -22.92 -12.01 3.15
C SER A 265 -22.60 -13.09 4.18
N ALA A 266 -23.48 -14.08 4.37
CA ALA A 266 -23.23 -15.17 5.30
C ALA A 266 -22.03 -16.04 4.88
N ALA A 267 -21.91 -16.35 3.59
CA ALA A 267 -20.77 -17.10 3.06
C ALA A 267 -19.46 -16.32 3.23
N PHE A 268 -19.47 -15.02 2.91
CA PHE A 268 -18.31 -14.14 3.08
C PHE A 268 -17.92 -14.01 4.55
N ARG A 269 -18.88 -13.82 5.47
CA ARG A 269 -18.63 -13.80 6.92
C ARG A 269 -17.97 -15.08 7.41
N SER A 270 -18.46 -16.25 6.99
CA SER A 270 -17.85 -17.53 7.35
C SER A 270 -16.43 -17.66 6.79
N ALA A 271 -16.20 -17.18 5.57
CA ALA A 271 -14.88 -17.21 4.94
C ALA A 271 -13.88 -16.29 5.66
N VAL A 272 -14.32 -15.10 6.10
CA VAL A 272 -13.52 -14.19 6.92
C VAL A 272 -13.20 -14.84 8.26
N ILE A 273 -14.19 -15.44 8.94
CA ILE A 273 -13.98 -16.12 10.23
C ILE A 273 -12.91 -17.23 10.12
N SER A 274 -12.98 -18.08 9.09
CA SER A 274 -11.98 -19.13 8.85
C SER A 274 -10.56 -18.59 8.60
N ARG A 275 -10.44 -17.32 8.20
CA ARG A 275 -9.17 -16.64 7.89
C ARG A 275 -8.66 -15.75 9.02
N ILE A 276 -9.42 -15.58 10.12
CA ILE A 276 -9.02 -14.77 11.26
C ILE A 276 -7.62 -15.15 11.78
N PRO A 277 -7.24 -16.43 11.92
CA PRO A 277 -5.90 -16.75 12.41
C PRO A 277 -4.79 -16.14 11.54
N ALA A 278 -4.96 -16.15 10.21
CA ALA A 278 -4.01 -15.52 9.29
C ALA A 278 -4.08 -13.99 9.33
N LEU A 279 -5.27 -13.40 9.50
CA LEU A 279 -5.44 -11.96 9.66
C LEU A 279 -4.78 -11.45 10.95
N VAL A 280 -4.82 -12.21 12.06
CA VAL A 280 -4.13 -11.84 13.30
C VAL A 280 -2.62 -11.72 13.10
N HIS A 281 -2.01 -12.63 12.32
CA HIS A 281 -0.60 -12.53 11.96
C HIS A 281 -0.30 -11.33 11.06
N LEU A 282 -1.23 -10.99 10.17
CA LEU A 282 -1.09 -9.85 9.27
C LEU A 282 -1.14 -8.51 10.05
N SER A 283 -2.16 -8.32 10.88
CA SER A 283 -2.20 -7.26 11.88
C SER A 283 -3.18 -7.64 12.99
N ARG A 284 -2.63 -7.86 14.19
CA ARG A 284 -3.42 -8.12 15.40
C ARG A 284 -4.37 -6.97 15.71
N GLU A 285 -3.95 -5.72 15.46
CA GLU A 285 -4.70 -4.53 15.82
C GLU A 285 -5.91 -4.33 14.90
N CYS A 286 -5.64 -4.34 13.59
CA CYS A 286 -6.66 -4.22 12.56
C CYS A 286 -7.66 -5.41 12.65
N THR A 287 -7.20 -6.63 12.99
CA THR A 287 -8.07 -7.81 13.20
C THR A 287 -8.93 -7.70 14.45
N PHE A 288 -8.36 -7.26 15.57
CA PHE A 288 -9.11 -7.10 16.81
C PHE A 288 -10.26 -6.09 16.63
N TYR A 289 -9.98 -4.98 15.94
CA TYR A 289 -11.00 -4.00 15.58
C TYR A 289 -12.11 -4.62 14.71
N LEU A 290 -11.73 -5.37 13.66
CA LEU A 290 -12.69 -6.06 12.78
C LEU A 290 -13.63 -6.98 13.57
N VAL A 291 -13.09 -7.73 14.53
CA VAL A 291 -13.89 -8.65 15.36
C VAL A 291 -14.89 -7.88 16.22
N ILE A 292 -14.47 -6.79 16.85
CA ILE A 292 -15.35 -5.97 17.69
C ILE A 292 -16.47 -5.31 16.88
N ASP A 293 -16.14 -4.73 15.72
CA ASP A 293 -17.09 -3.95 14.93
C ASP A 293 -18.09 -4.85 14.19
N HIS A 294 -17.64 -5.98 13.62
CA HIS A 294 -18.47 -6.82 12.73
C HIS A 294 -18.85 -8.19 13.28
N PHE A 295 -18.07 -8.76 14.20
CA PHE A 295 -18.19 -10.17 14.62
C PHE A 295 -18.35 -10.36 16.13
N ASN A 296 -18.80 -9.34 16.85
CA ASN A 296 -18.97 -9.41 18.31
C ASN A 296 -19.87 -10.58 18.73
N LYS A 297 -20.91 -10.89 17.93
CA LYS A 297 -21.84 -11.99 18.19
C LYS A 297 -21.22 -13.37 17.98
N GLU A 298 -20.21 -13.47 17.10
CA GLU A 298 -19.51 -14.70 16.72
C GLU A 298 -18.21 -14.92 17.51
N SER A 299 -17.94 -14.12 18.55
CA SER A 299 -16.73 -14.21 19.39
C SER A 299 -16.38 -15.64 19.83
N ARG A 300 -17.37 -16.45 20.22
CA ARG A 300 -17.16 -17.86 20.59
C ARG A 300 -16.66 -18.72 19.42
N GLN A 301 -17.19 -18.51 18.22
CA GLN A 301 -16.75 -19.21 17.02
C GLN A 301 -15.31 -18.80 16.65
N ILE A 302 -15.00 -17.51 16.78
CA ILE A 302 -13.65 -16.99 16.52
C ILE A 302 -12.62 -17.63 17.46
N LEU A 303 -12.94 -17.73 18.75
CA LEU A 303 -12.07 -18.42 19.71
C LEU A 303 -11.87 -19.89 19.32
N SER A 304 -12.91 -20.61 18.86
CA SER A 304 -12.75 -22.00 18.42
C SER A 304 -11.87 -22.16 17.17
N GLU A 305 -11.89 -21.19 16.25
CA GLU A 305 -11.01 -21.17 15.06
C GLU A 305 -9.56 -20.82 15.41
N LEU A 306 -9.34 -20.08 16.49
CA LEU A 306 -8.02 -19.72 16.99
C LEU A 306 -7.36 -20.83 17.82
N GLN A 307 -8.14 -21.68 18.51
CA GLN A 307 -7.64 -22.83 19.30
C GLN A 307 -6.59 -23.70 18.59
N PRO A 308 -6.77 -24.13 17.33
CA PRO A 308 -5.77 -24.98 16.66
C PRO A 308 -4.44 -24.26 16.34
N LYS A 309 -4.38 -22.92 16.43
CA LYS A 309 -3.20 -22.10 16.13
C LYS A 309 -2.82 -21.28 17.36
N PRO A 310 -2.00 -21.84 18.28
CA PRO A 310 -1.71 -21.22 19.58
C PRO A 310 -1.02 -19.86 19.46
N GLU A 311 -0.23 -19.63 18.42
CA GLU A 311 0.44 -18.34 18.20
C GLU A 311 -0.57 -17.23 17.83
N SER A 312 -1.50 -17.51 16.90
CA SER A 312 -2.56 -16.55 16.53
C SER A 312 -3.48 -16.28 17.73
N LEU A 313 -3.82 -17.33 18.49
CA LEU A 313 -4.60 -17.22 19.71
C LEU A 313 -3.88 -16.33 20.74
N PHE A 314 -2.58 -16.55 20.96
CA PHE A 314 -1.77 -15.75 21.87
C PHE A 314 -1.76 -14.28 21.46
N LEU A 315 -1.48 -13.97 20.19
CA LEU A 315 -1.50 -12.60 19.68
C LEU A 315 -2.87 -11.94 19.85
N TYR A 316 -3.95 -12.67 19.57
CA TYR A 316 -5.31 -12.16 19.76
C TYR A 316 -5.60 -11.83 21.24
N LEU A 317 -5.33 -12.77 22.15
CA LEU A 317 -5.54 -12.59 23.58
C LEU A 317 -4.63 -11.50 24.18
N LYS A 318 -3.39 -11.39 23.72
CA LYS A 318 -2.48 -10.30 24.09
C LYS A 318 -3.08 -8.94 23.74
N THR A 319 -3.70 -8.83 22.57
CA THR A 319 -4.34 -7.61 22.10
C THR A 319 -5.61 -7.30 22.90
N LEU A 320 -6.39 -8.33 23.25
CA LEU A 320 -7.55 -8.23 24.14
C LEU A 320 -7.16 -7.65 25.52
N VAL A 321 -6.11 -8.20 26.13
CA VAL A 321 -5.60 -7.75 27.44
C VAL A 321 -5.03 -6.33 27.36
N GLU A 322 -4.27 -6.01 26.31
CA GLU A 322 -3.74 -4.66 26.09
C GLU A 322 -4.87 -3.62 26.00
N VAL A 323 -5.94 -3.92 25.27
CA VAL A 323 -7.10 -3.03 25.15
C VAL A 323 -7.85 -2.91 26.47
N HIS A 324 -7.99 -3.99 27.22
CA HIS A 324 -8.64 -3.95 28.53
C HIS A 324 -7.87 -3.07 29.53
N LEU A 325 -6.54 -3.16 29.55
CA LEU A 325 -5.70 -2.38 30.46
C LEU A 325 -5.55 -0.91 30.04
N SER A 326 -5.42 -0.65 28.74
CA SER A 326 -5.11 0.70 28.23
C SER A 326 -6.33 1.49 27.75
N GLY A 327 -7.46 0.82 27.48
CA GLY A 327 -8.67 1.42 26.90
C GLY A 327 -8.48 1.94 25.48
N THR A 328 -7.37 1.61 24.81
CA THR A 328 -7.03 2.10 23.46
C THR A 328 -6.21 1.06 22.71
N LEU A 329 -6.00 1.28 21.41
CA LEU A 329 -5.17 0.44 20.56
C LEU A 329 -4.43 1.32 19.56
N LYS A 330 -3.13 1.11 19.42
CA LYS A 330 -2.30 1.84 18.46
C LYS A 330 -2.20 1.06 17.15
N PHE A 331 -2.84 1.55 16.10
CA PHE A 331 -2.83 0.92 14.79
C PHE A 331 -1.53 1.26 14.03
N SER A 332 -0.53 0.40 14.16
CA SER A 332 0.74 0.49 13.41
C SER A 332 0.55 0.29 11.90
N CYS A 333 -0.47 -0.51 11.51
CA CYS A 333 -0.90 -0.74 10.12
C CYS A 333 -1.26 0.58 9.41
N VAL A 334 -1.74 1.60 10.13
CA VAL A 334 -2.28 2.86 9.57
C VAL A 334 -1.18 3.90 9.30
N ARG A 335 0.10 3.51 9.24
CA ARG A 335 1.16 4.45 8.91
C ARG A 335 1.03 4.86 7.43
N THR A 336 0.28 5.94 7.19
CA THR A 336 0.08 6.64 5.91
C THR A 336 1.40 7.24 5.42
N GLY A 337 2.39 6.38 5.13
CA GLY A 337 3.76 6.78 4.83
C GLY A 337 4.05 6.97 3.34
N SER A 338 3.09 6.78 2.44
CA SER A 338 3.27 6.97 1.00
C SER A 338 1.94 7.16 0.27
N ILE A 339 1.08 8.01 0.81
CA ILE A 339 0.23 8.83 -0.04
C ILE A 339 1.13 10.03 -0.37
N VAL A 340 1.93 9.89 -1.42
CA VAL A 340 2.36 11.08 -2.13
C VAL A 340 1.05 11.67 -2.64
N ASP A 341 0.70 12.83 -2.10
CA ASP A 341 -0.42 13.65 -2.55
C ASP A 341 -0.25 13.95 -4.04
N GLU A 342 -0.69 13.04 -4.89
CA GLU A 342 -0.95 13.29 -6.30
C GLU A 342 -2.49 13.32 -6.43
N PRO A 343 -3.12 14.51 -6.30
CA PRO A 343 -4.56 14.64 -6.40
C PRO A 343 -4.97 14.41 -7.86
N CYS A 344 -5.15 13.15 -8.23
CA CYS A 344 -5.68 12.79 -9.54
C CYS A 344 -7.19 13.04 -9.55
N GLY A 345 -7.60 14.11 -10.24
CA GLY A 345 -8.99 14.54 -10.34
C GLY A 345 -9.85 13.61 -11.18
N GLY A 346 -11.01 13.23 -10.65
CA GLY A 346 -12.10 12.63 -11.43
C GLY A 346 -12.06 11.10 -11.54
N ARG A 347 -12.93 10.42 -10.77
CA ARG A 347 -13.15 8.96 -10.63
C ARG A 347 -12.32 8.19 -9.59
N VAL A 348 -11.25 8.77 -9.04
CA VAL A 348 -10.48 8.19 -7.92
C VAL A 348 -11.28 8.18 -6.58
N LYS A 349 -12.46 8.80 -6.57
CA LYS A 349 -13.25 9.04 -5.35
C LYS A 349 -13.70 7.76 -4.68
N ASP A 350 -14.27 6.78 -5.37
CA ASP A 350 -15.00 5.70 -4.68
C ASP A 350 -14.10 4.77 -3.84
N ARG A 351 -12.87 4.45 -4.28
CA ARG A 351 -11.94 3.58 -3.52
C ARG A 351 -11.13 4.32 -2.46
N GLN A 352 -10.63 5.53 -2.76
CA GLN A 352 -10.02 6.36 -1.72
C GLN A 352 -11.04 6.68 -0.63
N ASN A 353 -12.31 6.91 -0.99
CA ASN A 353 -13.41 7.04 -0.03
C ASN A 353 -13.57 5.77 0.82
N LEU A 354 -13.46 4.55 0.26
CA LEU A 354 -13.55 3.30 1.05
C LEU A 354 -12.43 3.17 2.08
N LEU A 355 -11.20 3.50 1.70
CA LEU A 355 -10.06 3.48 2.61
C LEU A 355 -10.20 4.58 3.66
N GLU A 356 -10.53 5.80 3.25
CA GLU A 356 -10.77 6.94 4.14
C GLU A 356 -11.92 6.69 5.13
N ASP A 357 -13.02 6.08 4.68
CA ASP A 357 -14.15 5.73 5.54
C ASP A 357 -13.75 4.69 6.58
N TYR A 358 -12.98 3.67 6.18
CA TYR A 358 -12.44 2.68 7.12
C TYR A 358 -11.47 3.32 8.14
N LEU A 359 -10.54 4.14 7.68
CA LEU A 359 -9.60 4.87 8.54
C LEU A 359 -10.32 5.81 9.50
N ARG A 360 -11.36 6.51 9.03
CA ARG A 360 -12.22 7.35 9.86
C ARG A 360 -12.87 6.51 10.96
N ARG A 361 -13.44 5.35 10.65
CA ARG A 361 -14.04 4.48 11.67
C ARG A 361 -13.03 3.90 12.66
N ILE A 362 -11.83 3.51 12.19
CA ILE A 362 -10.73 3.09 13.09
C ILE A 362 -10.39 4.20 14.09
N SER A 363 -10.36 5.46 13.65
CA SER A 363 -10.09 6.59 14.54
C SER A 363 -11.15 6.75 15.64
N GLU A 364 -12.37 6.23 15.43
CA GLU A 364 -13.45 6.22 16.40
C GLU A 364 -13.44 4.99 17.33
N PHE A 365 -12.43 4.13 17.24
CA PHE A 365 -12.31 2.89 18.02
C PHE A 365 -12.61 3.03 19.53
N PRO A 366 -12.13 4.07 20.24
CA PRO A 366 -12.45 4.23 21.66
C PRO A 366 -13.95 4.36 21.94
N LYS A 367 -14.75 4.88 21.00
CA LYS A 367 -16.21 4.94 21.11
C LYS A 367 -16.85 3.56 20.91
N VAL A 368 -16.35 2.80 19.93
CA VAL A 368 -16.84 1.44 19.62
C VAL A 368 -16.63 0.52 20.82
N LEU A 369 -15.48 0.63 21.49
CA LEU A 369 -15.18 -0.11 22.72
C LEU A 369 -16.17 0.17 23.84
N ARG A 370 -16.60 1.42 24.05
CA ARG A 370 -17.59 1.73 25.12
C ARG A 370 -18.93 1.04 24.91
N ASN A 371 -19.26 0.74 23.65
CA ASN A 371 -20.51 0.08 23.29
C ASN A 371 -20.37 -1.46 23.28
N CYS A 372 -19.16 -2.00 23.46
CA CYS A 372 -18.88 -3.42 23.49
C CYS A 372 -18.34 -3.81 24.87
N SER A 373 -19.10 -4.60 25.64
CA SER A 373 -18.60 -5.21 26.86
C SER A 373 -17.63 -6.34 26.50
N VAL A 374 -16.34 -6.02 26.43
CA VAL A 374 -15.29 -7.04 26.33
C VAL A 374 -15.13 -7.66 27.72
N GLU A 375 -15.92 -8.70 28.00
CA GLU A 375 -15.82 -9.44 29.26
C GLU A 375 -14.60 -10.36 29.20
N ILE A 376 -13.61 -10.08 30.05
CA ILE A 376 -12.50 -11.00 30.29
C ILE A 376 -12.95 -11.94 31.41
N THR A 377 -13.19 -13.21 31.05
CA THR A 377 -13.51 -14.27 32.01
C THR A 377 -12.23 -14.91 32.55
N ASP A 378 -12.32 -15.52 33.73
CA ASP A 378 -11.18 -16.22 34.36
C ASP A 378 -10.56 -17.28 33.43
N ASP A 379 -11.38 -18.01 32.68
CA ASP A 379 -10.90 -19.03 31.73
C ASP A 379 -10.05 -18.43 30.60
N VAL A 380 -10.38 -17.22 30.14
CA VAL A 380 -9.61 -16.50 29.10
C VAL A 380 -8.29 -15.99 29.68
N VAL A 381 -8.30 -15.51 30.93
CA VAL A 381 -7.08 -15.08 31.64
C VAL A 381 -6.12 -16.25 31.83
N GLU A 382 -6.62 -17.41 32.23
CA GLU A 382 -5.81 -18.61 32.39
C GLU A 382 -5.22 -19.10 31.08
N LEU A 383 -6.03 -19.16 30.03
CA LEU A 383 -5.56 -19.51 28.69
C LEU A 383 -4.50 -18.53 28.20
N TYR A 384 -4.70 -17.23 28.43
CA TYR A 384 -3.71 -16.22 28.11
C TYR A 384 -2.42 -16.39 28.91
N LEU A 385 -2.51 -16.66 30.22
CA LEU A 385 -1.34 -16.86 31.07
C LEU A 385 -0.55 -18.11 30.65
N GLU A 386 -1.22 -19.21 30.35
CA GLU A 386 -0.59 -20.43 29.84
C GLU A 386 0.20 -20.15 28.56
N LEU A 387 -0.40 -19.43 27.61
CA LEU A 387 0.29 -19.02 26.37
C LEU A 387 1.41 -18.00 26.65
N LEU A 388 1.22 -17.09 27.61
CA LEU A 388 2.24 -16.12 28.01
C LEU A 388 3.48 -16.83 28.58
N CYS A 389 3.29 -17.90 29.37
CA CYS A 389 4.38 -18.75 29.85
C CYS A 389 5.16 -19.41 28.70
N GLN A 390 4.48 -19.81 27.62
CA GLN A 390 5.10 -20.47 26.47
C GLN A 390 5.87 -19.49 25.56
N TYR A 391 5.26 -18.35 25.23
CA TYR A 391 5.79 -17.43 24.22
C TYR A 391 6.64 -16.30 24.81
N GLU A 392 6.28 -15.79 25.99
CA GLU A 392 6.94 -14.63 26.61
C GLU A 392 7.08 -14.78 28.15
N PRO A 393 7.86 -15.76 28.64
CA PRO A 393 7.95 -16.08 30.07
C PRO A 393 8.41 -14.89 30.92
N ASN A 394 9.27 -14.02 30.38
CA ASN A 394 9.77 -12.83 31.08
C ASN A 394 8.67 -11.77 31.34
N SER A 395 7.56 -11.83 30.62
CA SER A 395 6.44 -10.89 30.76
C SER A 395 5.41 -11.35 31.79
N VAL A 396 5.49 -12.59 32.27
CA VAL A 396 4.49 -13.22 33.15
C VAL A 396 4.38 -12.50 34.49
N LEU A 397 5.51 -12.22 35.15
CA LEU A 397 5.51 -11.48 36.43
C LEU A 397 4.83 -10.11 36.27
N LYS A 398 5.24 -9.34 35.26
CA LYS A 398 4.68 -8.00 34.99
C LYS A 398 3.17 -8.05 34.74
N PHE A 399 2.68 -9.08 34.06
CA PHE A 399 1.25 -9.28 33.84
C PHE A 399 0.52 -9.53 35.17
N LEU A 400 1.03 -10.42 36.02
CA LEU A 400 0.43 -10.75 37.32
C LEU A 400 0.45 -9.60 38.33
N GLU A 401 1.41 -8.67 38.20
CA GLU A 401 1.45 -7.43 38.98
C GLU A 401 0.43 -6.39 38.50
N THR A 402 0.11 -6.38 37.20
CA THR A 402 -0.74 -5.36 36.57
C THR A 402 -2.22 -5.76 36.56
N PHE A 403 -2.51 -7.05 36.39
CA PHE A 403 -3.86 -7.58 36.33
C PHE A 403 -4.30 -8.05 37.72
N GLU A 404 -5.48 -7.68 38.22
CA GLU A 404 -5.90 -8.06 39.59
C GLU A 404 -6.86 -9.28 39.62
N ASN A 405 -7.56 -9.55 38.52
CA ASN A 405 -8.62 -10.55 38.48
C ASN A 405 -8.12 -11.88 37.86
N TYR A 406 -7.53 -12.75 38.68
CA TYR A 406 -7.15 -14.10 38.24
C TYR A 406 -7.26 -15.13 39.36
N ARG A 407 -7.41 -16.41 38.97
CA ARG A 407 -7.42 -17.54 39.91
C ARG A 407 -5.99 -17.90 40.32
N VAL A 408 -5.60 -17.46 41.51
CA VAL A 408 -4.22 -17.58 42.05
C VAL A 408 -3.71 -19.02 42.01
N ASP A 409 -4.51 -19.99 42.47
CA ASP A 409 -4.09 -21.40 42.54
C ASP A 409 -3.71 -21.98 41.17
N ARG A 410 -4.55 -21.69 40.15
CA ARG A 410 -4.31 -22.18 38.78
C ARG A 410 -3.13 -21.46 38.13
N CYS A 411 -3.00 -20.15 38.34
CA CYS A 411 -1.87 -19.37 37.85
C CYS A 411 -0.54 -19.83 38.46
N LEU A 412 -0.55 -20.17 39.75
CA LEU A 412 0.62 -20.69 40.45
C LEU A 412 1.02 -22.05 39.90
N GLN A 413 0.05 -22.95 39.66
CA GLN A 413 0.31 -24.25 39.04
C GLN A 413 0.96 -24.08 37.67
N LEU A 414 0.43 -23.20 36.81
CA LEU A 414 1.02 -22.92 35.50
C LEU A 414 2.45 -22.37 35.63
N CYS A 415 2.70 -21.40 36.51
CA CYS A 415 4.04 -20.85 36.70
C CYS A 415 5.05 -21.93 37.15
N GLN A 416 4.62 -22.86 38.01
CA GLN A 416 5.44 -23.99 38.44
C GLN A 416 5.69 -25.01 37.31
N GLU A 417 4.66 -25.35 36.53
CA GLU A 417 4.76 -26.28 35.39
C GLU A 417 5.73 -25.77 34.32
N TYR A 418 5.70 -24.46 34.02
CA TYR A 418 6.60 -23.82 33.06
C TYR A 418 7.94 -23.34 33.66
N GLY A 419 8.16 -23.54 34.96
CA GLY A 419 9.44 -23.21 35.63
C GLY A 419 9.72 -21.71 35.78
N ILE A 420 8.67 -20.87 35.86
CA ILE A 420 8.78 -19.41 36.00
C ILE A 420 8.88 -19.04 37.48
N VAL A 421 10.12 -19.08 37.98
CA VAL A 421 10.46 -18.98 39.41
C VAL A 421 9.99 -17.67 40.05
N ASP A 422 10.20 -16.54 39.37
CA ASP A 422 9.86 -15.20 39.87
C ASP A 422 8.35 -14.98 40.00
N ALA A 423 7.58 -15.33 38.97
CA ALA A 423 6.12 -15.28 38.99
C ALA A 423 5.53 -16.25 40.03
N ALA A 424 6.07 -17.47 40.14
CA ALA A 424 5.62 -18.44 41.14
C ALA A 424 5.90 -17.97 42.57
N ALA A 425 7.08 -17.38 42.83
CA ALA A 425 7.41 -16.80 44.13
C ALA A 425 6.45 -15.64 44.48
N PHE A 426 6.17 -14.75 43.53
CA PHE A 426 5.21 -13.66 43.71
C PHE A 426 3.80 -14.16 44.09
N LEU A 427 3.30 -15.20 43.42
CA LEU A 427 1.99 -15.77 43.75
C LEU A 427 1.99 -16.47 45.12
N LEU A 428 3.06 -17.17 45.49
CA LEU A 428 3.21 -17.78 46.81
C LEU A 428 3.23 -16.73 47.94
N GLU A 429 3.90 -15.60 47.73
CA GLU A 429 3.87 -14.47 48.65
C GLU A 429 2.44 -13.92 48.83
N ARG A 430 1.66 -13.81 47.75
CA ARG A 430 0.26 -13.36 47.81
C ARG A 430 -0.66 -14.32 48.57
N VAL A 431 -0.40 -15.62 48.49
CA VAL A 431 -1.14 -16.65 49.26
C VAL A 431 -0.68 -16.69 50.73
N GLY A 432 0.44 -16.05 51.06
CA GLY A 432 1.03 -16.01 52.40
C GLY A 432 2.01 -17.14 52.69
N ASP A 433 2.36 -17.97 51.69
CA ASP A 433 3.39 -19.00 51.81
C ASP A 433 4.77 -18.46 51.46
N VAL A 434 5.26 -17.56 52.32
CA VAL A 434 6.58 -16.93 52.18
C VAL A 434 7.72 -17.95 52.28
N GLY A 435 7.50 -19.05 53.00
CA GLY A 435 8.50 -20.11 53.18
C GLY A 435 8.81 -20.82 51.86
N SER A 436 7.76 -21.26 51.14
CA SER A 436 7.90 -21.86 49.82
C SER A 436 8.44 -20.86 48.78
N ALA A 437 8.01 -19.59 48.84
CA ALA A 437 8.51 -18.54 47.96
C ALA A 437 10.03 -18.33 48.11
N LEU A 438 10.53 -18.27 49.35
CA LEU A 438 11.95 -18.13 49.64
C LEU A 438 12.73 -19.36 49.19
N LEU A 439 12.23 -20.56 49.48
CA LEU A 439 12.87 -21.81 49.06
C LEU A 439 13.01 -21.89 47.54
N LEU A 440 11.95 -21.54 46.81
CA LEU A 440 11.92 -21.55 45.35
C LEU A 440 12.89 -20.53 44.73
N THR A 441 13.01 -19.36 45.35
CA THR A 441 13.97 -18.34 44.91
C THR A 441 15.41 -18.79 45.17
N LEU A 442 15.67 -19.38 46.34
CA LEU A 442 17.00 -19.88 46.71
C LEU A 442 17.45 -21.04 45.81
N SER A 443 16.55 -21.96 45.44
CA SER A 443 16.88 -23.04 44.51
C SER A 443 17.25 -22.49 43.13
N GLY A 444 16.47 -21.54 42.60
CA GLY A 444 16.78 -20.88 41.32
C GLY A 444 18.11 -20.12 41.33
N ILE A 445 18.49 -19.51 42.46
CA ILE A 445 19.80 -18.86 42.63
C ILE A 445 20.93 -19.90 42.66
N ASN A 446 20.74 -21.01 43.37
CA ASN A 446 21.73 -22.09 43.44
C ASN A 446 22.03 -22.68 42.04
N ASP A 447 21.00 -22.87 41.21
CA ASP A 447 21.17 -23.36 39.84
C ASP A 447 22.00 -22.39 38.98
N LYS A 448 21.78 -21.07 39.12
CA LYS A 448 22.59 -20.05 38.45
C LYS A 448 24.04 -20.05 38.94
N PHE A 449 24.29 -20.28 40.23
CA PHE A 449 25.66 -20.42 40.76
C PHE A 449 26.38 -21.65 40.19
N ILE A 450 25.68 -22.77 40.01
CA ILE A 450 26.26 -23.96 39.37
C ILE A 450 26.62 -23.67 37.90
N ILE A 451 25.73 -23.01 37.15
CA ILE A 451 26.01 -22.61 35.76
C ILE A 451 27.21 -21.67 35.69
N LEU A 452 27.31 -20.69 36.59
CA LEU A 452 28.44 -19.78 36.65
C LEU A 452 29.75 -20.53 36.98
N GLY A 453 29.72 -21.43 37.97
CA GLY A 453 30.87 -22.26 38.33
C GLY A 453 31.40 -23.07 37.15
N THR A 454 30.51 -23.75 36.41
CA THR A 454 30.89 -24.52 35.22
C THR A 454 31.41 -23.65 34.07
N ALA A 455 30.89 -22.43 33.89
CA ALA A 455 31.39 -21.49 32.89
C ALA A 455 32.80 -20.97 33.24
N VAL A 456 33.05 -20.67 34.51
CA VAL A 456 34.37 -20.25 35.01
C VAL A 456 35.38 -21.38 34.88
N GLU A 457 35.03 -22.62 35.24
CA GLU A 457 35.90 -23.78 35.07
C GLU A 457 36.29 -24.02 33.61
N ARG A 458 35.36 -23.82 32.67
CA ARG A 458 35.65 -23.90 31.21
C ARG A 458 36.60 -22.80 30.74
N MET A 459 36.52 -21.58 31.29
CA MET A 459 37.45 -20.51 30.95
C MET A 459 38.84 -20.68 31.56
N VAL A 460 38.94 -21.37 32.70
CA VAL A 460 40.23 -21.63 33.37
C VAL A 460 40.94 -22.86 32.77
N SER A 461 40.19 -23.76 32.14
CA SER A 461 40.71 -25.03 31.59
C SER A 461 40.99 -25.01 30.07
N GLY A 462 40.69 -23.91 29.38
CA GLY A 462 41.03 -23.67 27.97
C GLY A 462 42.03 -22.55 27.84
#